data_AF-A0A7J3CS55-F1
#
_entry.id   AF-A0A7J3CS55-F1
#
_cell.length_a   1.000
_cell.length_b   1.000
_cell.length_c   1.000
_cell.angle_alpha   90.00
_cell.angle_beta   90.00
_cell.angle_gamma   90.00
#
_symmetry.space_group_name_H-M   'P 1'
#
loop_
_entity.id
_entity.type
_entity.pdbx_description
1 polymer ?
#
loop_
_entity_poly.entity_id
_entity_poly.type
_entity_poly.pdbx_seq_one_letter_code
_entity_poly.pdbx_strand_id
1 'polypeptide(L)'
;MEEKTIRKIDIALIAAALIAISITINYAVPYVISPIDNTNVTINSVLFSFNKSDSVIIDDNPEFSSPEEIHAEDGLAINLKPGIYYLKVREIAMSEIRKLTVLSEINLKLRSAGEAYEVINAGNVGLNVDIYENESYKGTIALKKGEIKNNSGDKFAGRENE
;
A
#
# COMPACT_ATOMS: atom_id res chain seq x y z
N MET A 1 -59.66 2.48 21.19
CA MET A 1 -58.68 1.78 20.34
C MET A 1 -58.40 0.44 21.01
N GLU A 2 -58.58 -0.68 20.31
CA GLU A 2 -58.38 -2.00 20.93
C GLU A 2 -56.93 -2.18 21.35
N GLU A 3 -56.70 -2.79 22.52
CA GLU A 3 -55.36 -3.04 23.09
C GLU A 3 -54.43 -3.78 22.10
N LYS A 4 -55.02 -4.64 21.25
CA LYS A 4 -54.32 -5.35 20.18
C LYS A 4 -53.74 -4.42 19.12
N THR A 5 -54.40 -3.30 18.83
CA THR A 5 -53.94 -2.32 17.84
C THR A 5 -52.77 -1.50 18.39
N ILE A 6 -52.83 -1.12 19.68
CA ILE A 6 -51.75 -0.39 20.37
C ILE A 6 -50.47 -1.24 20.39
N ARG A 7 -50.56 -2.51 20.81
CA ARG A 7 -49.38 -3.41 20.85
C ARG A 7 -48.73 -3.62 19.48
N LYS A 8 -49.51 -3.66 18.39
CA LYS A 8 -48.97 -3.80 17.02
C LYS A 8 -48.18 -2.56 16.60
N ILE A 9 -48.68 -1.37 16.95
CA ILE A 9 -48.02 -0.10 16.67
C ILE A 9 -46.70 -0.04 17.45
N ASP A 10 -46.71 -0.38 18.74
CA ASP A 10 -45.51 -0.36 19.58
C ASP A 10 -44.42 -1.31 19.04
N ILE A 11 -44.79 -2.54 18.64
CA ILE A 11 -43.84 -3.49 18.05
C ILE A 11 -43.26 -2.95 16.74
N ALA A 12 -44.11 -2.34 15.88
CA ALA A 12 -43.65 -1.75 14.63
C ALA A 12 -42.69 -0.58 14.86
N LEU A 13 -42.96 0.25 15.89
CA LEU A 13 -42.11 1.38 16.28
C LEU A 13 -40.75 0.90 16.81
N ILE A 14 -40.75 -0.13 17.66
CA ILE A 14 -39.51 -0.74 18.17
C ILE A 14 -38.70 -1.34 17.02
N ALA A 15 -39.34 -2.07 16.11
CA ALA A 15 -38.66 -2.64 14.94
C ALA A 15 -38.07 -1.56 14.03
N ALA A 16 -38.81 -0.49 13.76
CA ALA A 16 -38.33 0.64 12.97
C ALA A 16 -37.14 1.35 13.65
N ALA A 17 -37.19 1.54 14.97
CA ALA A 17 -36.10 2.12 15.73
C ALA A 17 -34.84 1.24 15.69
N LEU A 18 -34.98 -0.08 15.84
CA LEU A 18 -33.86 -1.02 15.73
C LEU A 18 -33.23 -1.03 14.32
N ILE A 19 -34.05 -0.93 13.26
CA ILE A 19 -33.56 -0.80 11.89
C ILE A 19 -32.80 0.51 11.71
N ALA A 20 -33.35 1.63 12.19
CA ALA A 20 -32.71 2.93 12.10
C ALA A 20 -31.34 2.93 12.82
N ILE A 21 -31.27 2.37 14.04
CA ILE A 21 -30.02 2.23 14.79
C ILE A 21 -29.01 1.38 13.99
N SER A 22 -29.43 0.25 13.44
CA SER A 22 -28.57 -0.63 12.63
C SER A 22 -27.97 0.08 11.42
N ILE A 23 -28.78 0.86 10.69
CA ILE A 23 -28.31 1.64 9.53
C ILE A 23 -27.30 2.71 9.97
N THR A 24 -27.57 3.39 11.08
CA THR A 24 -26.72 4.49 11.57
C THR A 24 -25.34 3.99 11.99
N ILE A 25 -25.27 2.82 12.65
CA ILE A 25 -24.00 2.21 13.07
C ILE A 25 -23.13 1.85 11.85
N ASN A 26 -23.72 1.26 10.80
CA ASN A 26 -22.97 0.88 9.60
C ASN A 26 -22.39 2.08 8.83
N TYR A 27 -23.05 3.23 8.85
CA TYR A 27 -22.56 4.42 8.15
C TYR A 27 -21.36 5.09 8.86
N ALA A 28 -21.18 4.82 10.15
CA ALA A 28 -20.15 5.45 10.97
C ALA A 28 -18.79 4.74 10.95
N VAL A 29 -18.70 3.53 10.40
CA VAL A 29 -17.48 2.72 10.44
C VAL A 29 -16.40 3.28 9.49
N PRO A 30 -15.19 3.63 9.97
CA PRO A 30 -14.03 3.97 9.16
C PRO A 30 -13.62 2.79 8.29
N TYR A 31 -13.17 3.07 7.07
CA TYR A 31 -12.72 2.04 6.14
C TYR A 31 -11.58 2.57 5.27
N VAL A 32 -10.73 1.63 4.82
CA VAL A 32 -9.69 1.92 3.84
C VAL A 32 -10.35 2.12 2.48
N ILE A 33 -10.02 3.19 1.77
CA ILE A 33 -10.47 3.43 0.39
C ILE A 33 -9.46 2.82 -0.58
N SER A 34 -8.17 3.09 -0.35
CA SER A 34 -7.03 2.61 -1.15
C SER A 34 -5.91 2.12 -0.23
N PRO A 35 -5.25 0.99 -0.55
CA PRO A 35 -5.45 0.15 -1.73
C PRO A 35 -6.76 -0.67 -1.68
N ILE A 36 -7.21 -1.13 -2.86
CA ILE A 36 -8.35 -2.06 -2.97
C ILE A 36 -7.93 -3.40 -2.34
N ASP A 37 -8.87 -4.12 -1.74
CA ASP A 37 -8.56 -5.42 -1.15
C ASP A 37 -8.01 -6.41 -2.19
N ASN A 38 -7.02 -7.22 -1.79
CA ASN A 38 -6.27 -8.15 -2.63
C ASN A 38 -5.56 -7.51 -3.84
N THR A 39 -5.19 -6.24 -3.75
CA THR A 39 -4.42 -5.58 -4.81
C THR A 39 -2.99 -6.10 -4.84
N ASN A 40 -2.50 -6.38 -6.04
CA ASN A 40 -1.10 -6.61 -6.32
C ASN A 40 -0.48 -5.33 -6.89
N VAL A 41 0.59 -4.84 -6.28
CA VAL A 41 1.31 -3.66 -6.76
C VAL A 41 2.73 -4.03 -7.16
N THR A 42 3.17 -3.51 -8.30
CA THR A 42 4.56 -3.63 -8.80
C THR A 42 5.37 -2.35 -8.59
N ILE A 43 4.77 -1.36 -7.91
CA ILE A 43 5.32 -0.03 -7.74
C ILE A 43 5.70 0.16 -6.27
N ASN A 44 6.86 0.77 -6.02
CA ASN A 44 7.39 0.99 -4.66
C ASN A 44 6.53 1.97 -3.81
N SER A 45 5.64 2.75 -4.43
CA SER A 45 4.80 3.73 -3.75
C SER A 45 3.32 3.39 -3.91
N VAL A 46 2.68 3.02 -2.81
CA VAL A 46 1.22 2.81 -2.74
C VAL A 46 0.59 4.06 -2.16
N LEU A 47 -0.38 4.63 -2.88
CA LEU A 47 -1.16 5.76 -2.36
C LEU A 47 -2.24 5.23 -1.41
N PHE A 48 -2.14 5.65 -0.14
CA PHE A 48 -3.12 5.30 0.87
C PHE A 48 -4.22 6.36 0.94
N SER A 49 -5.45 5.88 1.06
CA SER A 49 -6.61 6.73 1.29
C SER A 49 -7.57 5.99 2.19
N PHE A 50 -8.08 6.65 3.22
CA PHE A 50 -8.99 6.08 4.20
C PHE A 50 -9.93 7.18 4.72
N ASN A 51 -11.11 6.79 5.18
CA ASN A 51 -12.15 7.73 5.61
C ASN A 51 -12.31 7.70 7.14
N LYS A 52 -12.60 8.87 7.73
CA LYS A 52 -12.96 9.03 9.16
C LYS A 52 -11.91 8.49 10.13
N SER A 53 -10.63 8.60 9.80
CA SER A 53 -9.51 8.32 10.69
C SER A 53 -8.25 9.03 10.21
N ASP A 54 -7.36 9.29 11.16
CA ASP A 54 -6.10 9.98 10.94
C ASP A 54 -4.91 9.01 10.91
N SER A 55 -5.15 7.69 10.95
CA SER A 55 -4.09 6.68 10.86
C SER A 55 -4.54 5.32 10.34
N VAL A 56 -3.61 4.65 9.67
CA VAL A 56 -3.74 3.26 9.22
C VAL A 56 -2.72 2.41 9.96
N ILE A 57 -3.14 1.20 10.33
CA ILE A 57 -2.28 0.16 10.88
C ILE A 57 -1.93 -0.79 9.74
N ILE A 58 -0.64 -1.07 9.59
CA ILE A 58 -0.11 -2.06 8.66
C ILE A 58 0.66 -3.13 9.44
N ASP A 59 0.56 -4.39 9.01
CA ASP A 59 1.39 -5.48 9.52
C ASP A 59 1.63 -6.53 8.43
N ASP A 60 2.59 -7.43 8.62
CA ASP A 60 2.90 -8.55 7.74
C ASP A 60 2.11 -9.84 8.06
N ASN A 61 1.26 -9.78 9.09
CA ASN A 61 0.43 -10.89 9.58
C ASN A 61 -1.01 -10.40 9.87
N PRO A 62 -2.04 -11.23 9.60
CA PRO A 62 -3.45 -10.84 9.79
C PRO A 62 -3.84 -10.65 11.26
N GLU A 63 -3.05 -11.18 12.19
CA GLU A 63 -3.25 -11.05 13.64
C GLU A 63 -2.80 -9.69 14.18
N PHE A 64 -2.06 -8.91 13.38
CA PHE A 64 -1.47 -7.63 13.78
C PHE A 64 -0.59 -7.76 15.03
N SER A 65 0.31 -8.75 15.04
CA SER A 65 1.19 -9.07 16.17
C SER A 65 2.37 -8.10 16.36
N SER A 66 2.79 -7.40 15.31
CA SER A 66 3.87 -6.41 15.29
C SER A 66 3.50 -5.20 14.42
N PRO A 67 2.38 -4.52 14.72
CA PRO A 67 1.81 -3.52 13.83
C PRO A 67 2.67 -2.26 13.77
N GLU A 68 2.80 -1.72 12.57
CA GLU A 68 3.28 -0.36 12.33
C GLU A 68 2.08 0.56 12.15
N GLU A 69 2.10 1.71 12.82
CA GLU A 69 1.07 2.72 12.70
C GLU A 69 1.57 3.87 11.86
N ILE A 70 0.75 4.27 10.89
CA ILE A 70 1.09 5.32 9.95
C ILE A 70 -0.01 6.38 9.97
N HIS A 71 0.37 7.60 10.32
CA HIS A 71 -0.53 8.74 10.36
C HIS A 71 -0.78 9.32 8.96
N ALA A 72 -2.00 9.81 8.72
CA ALA A 72 -2.38 10.43 7.47
C ALA A 72 -1.60 11.74 7.26
N GLU A 73 -0.92 11.84 6.12
CA GLU A 73 -0.29 13.08 5.66
C GLU A 73 -0.65 13.29 4.18
N ASP A 74 -0.79 14.55 3.76
CA ASP A 74 -1.06 14.88 2.36
C ASP A 74 0.09 14.38 1.47
N GLY A 75 -0.24 13.47 0.54
CA GLY A 75 0.76 12.88 -0.36
C GLY A 75 1.66 11.82 0.30
N LEU A 76 1.22 11.22 1.40
CA LEU A 76 1.95 10.15 2.09
C LEU A 76 2.32 9.00 1.12
N ALA A 77 3.62 8.79 0.95
CA ALA A 77 4.19 7.68 0.19
C ALA A 77 5.00 6.79 1.14
N ILE A 78 4.56 5.54 1.31
CA ILE A 78 5.25 4.55 2.16
C ILE A 78 6.00 3.58 1.25
N ASN A 79 7.29 3.40 1.52
CA ASN A 79 8.13 2.43 0.83
C ASN A 79 8.02 1.07 1.51
N LEU A 80 7.19 0.19 0.96
CA LEU A 80 7.04 -1.17 1.45
C LEU A 80 7.99 -2.10 0.71
N LYS A 81 8.57 -3.04 1.44
CA LYS A 81 9.35 -4.13 0.83
C LYS A 81 8.40 -5.11 0.13
N PRO A 82 8.90 -5.96 -0.77
CA PRO A 82 8.09 -7.02 -1.35
C PRO A 82 7.56 -7.98 -0.27
N GLY A 83 6.27 -8.25 -0.28
CA GLY A 83 5.61 -9.00 0.77
C GLY A 83 4.10 -8.91 0.74
N ILE A 84 3.45 -9.62 1.66
CA ILE A 84 2.02 -9.53 1.92
C ILE A 84 1.84 -8.67 3.16
N TYR A 85 0.97 -7.68 3.05
CA TYR A 85 0.63 -6.77 4.12
C TYR A 85 -0.87 -6.78 4.39
N TYR A 86 -1.21 -6.61 5.66
CA TYR A 86 -2.57 -6.50 6.18
C TYR A 86 -2.76 -5.10 6.73
N LEU A 87 -3.87 -4.48 6.35
CA LEU A 87 -4.15 -3.08 6.57
C LEU A 87 -5.49 -2.94 7.28
N LYS A 88 -5.55 -2.06 8.28
CA LYS A 88 -6.81 -1.66 8.90
C LYS A 88 -6.73 -0.25 9.45
N VAL A 89 -7.87 0.40 9.62
CA VAL A 89 -7.91 1.76 10.18
C VAL A 89 -7.77 1.70 11.70
N ARG A 90 -6.92 2.56 12.29
CA ARG A 90 -6.84 2.70 13.75
C ARG A 90 -8.09 3.44 14.19
N GLU A 91 -8.97 2.77 14.93
CA GLU A 91 -9.93 3.33 15.91
C GLU A 91 -11.09 2.38 16.21
N ILE A 92 -11.40 1.40 15.36
CA ILE A 92 -12.57 0.53 15.59
C ILE A 92 -12.15 -0.95 15.55
N ALA A 93 -12.52 -1.69 16.59
CA ALA A 93 -12.28 -3.14 16.70
C ALA A 93 -12.89 -3.98 15.54
N MET A 94 -13.76 -3.38 14.73
CA MET A 94 -14.44 -3.96 13.56
C MET A 94 -14.06 -3.28 12.23
N SER A 95 -12.92 -2.60 12.15
CA SER A 95 -12.45 -2.07 10.86
C SER A 95 -12.18 -3.23 9.88
N GLU A 96 -12.58 -3.06 8.63
CA GLU A 96 -12.27 -3.99 7.54
C GLU A 96 -10.75 -4.21 7.45
N ILE A 97 -10.33 -5.47 7.42
CA ILE A 97 -8.93 -5.85 7.17
C ILE A 97 -8.77 -6.03 5.67
N ARG A 98 -7.82 -5.32 5.07
CA ARG A 98 -7.45 -5.45 3.66
C ARG A 98 -6.11 -6.09 3.48
N LYS A 99 -5.96 -6.82 2.39
CA LYS A 99 -4.71 -7.43 1.96
C LYS A 99 -4.10 -6.65 0.81
N LEU A 100 -2.83 -6.30 0.94
CA LEU A 100 -1.99 -5.72 -0.11
C LEU A 100 -0.83 -6.66 -0.37
N THR A 101 -0.55 -6.97 -1.64
CA THR A 101 0.65 -7.72 -2.02
C THR A 101 1.58 -6.82 -2.82
N VAL A 102 2.77 -6.58 -2.28
CA VAL A 102 3.85 -5.88 -2.99
C VAL A 102 4.70 -6.95 -3.70
N LEU A 103 4.60 -7.00 -5.02
CA LEU A 103 5.27 -8.02 -5.84
C LEU A 103 6.72 -7.66 -6.13
N SER A 104 6.98 -6.39 -6.43
CA SER A 104 8.28 -5.94 -6.89
C SER A 104 8.77 -4.68 -6.18
N GLU A 105 10.08 -4.63 -5.99
CA GLU A 105 10.86 -3.50 -5.52
C GLU A 105 11.98 -3.24 -6.54
N ILE A 106 11.93 -2.07 -7.17
CA ILE A 106 13.01 -1.54 -8.01
C ILE A 106 14.00 -0.82 -7.08
N ASN A 107 15.25 -1.28 -7.02
CA ASN A 107 16.27 -0.65 -6.18
C ASN A 107 17.63 -0.68 -6.90
N LEU A 108 18.08 0.49 -7.34
CA LEU A 108 19.34 0.66 -8.05
C LEU A 108 20.36 1.32 -7.11
N LYS A 109 21.49 0.65 -6.87
CA LYS A 109 22.59 1.20 -6.06
C LYS A 109 23.81 1.44 -6.94
N LEU A 110 24.54 2.49 -6.62
CA LEU A 110 25.80 2.84 -7.27
C LEU A 110 26.93 2.73 -6.24
N ARG A 111 28.04 2.09 -6.63
CA ARG A 111 29.28 2.05 -5.86
C ARG A 111 30.40 2.62 -6.71
N SER A 112 31.20 3.53 -6.17
CA SER A 112 32.36 4.07 -6.89
C SER A 112 33.45 2.99 -6.98
N ALA A 113 33.98 2.79 -8.19
CA ALA A 113 35.03 1.83 -8.50
C ALA A 113 36.14 2.52 -9.33
N GLY A 114 36.84 3.48 -8.70
CA GLY A 114 37.89 4.26 -9.36
C GLY A 114 37.31 5.32 -10.29
N GLU A 115 37.66 5.27 -11.58
CA GLU A 115 37.15 6.17 -12.63
C GLU A 115 35.75 5.76 -13.16
N ALA A 116 35.20 4.65 -12.68
CA ALA A 116 33.92 4.09 -13.11
C ALA A 116 32.95 3.88 -11.94
N TYR A 117 31.69 3.59 -12.26
CA TYR A 117 30.66 3.21 -11.29
C TYR A 117 30.25 1.75 -11.48
N GLU A 118 30.12 1.05 -10.36
CA GLU A 118 29.42 -0.24 -10.28
C GLU A 118 27.94 0.00 -10.07
N VAL A 119 27.15 -0.44 -11.03
CA VAL A 119 25.69 -0.42 -10.98
C VAL A 119 25.20 -1.76 -10.44
N ILE A 120 24.45 -1.71 -9.34
CA ILE A 120 23.98 -2.87 -8.60
C ILE A 120 22.45 -2.87 -8.60
N ASN A 121 21.85 -3.95 -9.10
CA ASN A 121 20.43 -4.18 -8.90
C ASN A 121 20.20 -4.79 -7.51
N ALA A 122 19.86 -3.93 -6.54
CA ALA A 122 19.53 -4.31 -5.17
C ALA A 122 18.04 -4.65 -4.98
N GLY A 123 17.23 -4.57 -6.04
CA GLY A 123 15.80 -4.87 -6.02
C GLY A 123 15.51 -6.37 -6.08
N ASN A 124 14.24 -6.73 -6.26
CA ASN A 124 13.83 -8.14 -6.40
C ASN A 124 13.42 -8.51 -7.83
N VAL A 125 13.39 -7.56 -8.77
CA VAL A 125 13.06 -7.76 -10.20
C VAL A 125 14.23 -7.41 -11.11
N GLY A 126 14.22 -7.91 -12.34
CA GLY A 126 15.19 -7.54 -13.37
C GLY A 126 15.01 -6.08 -13.78
N LEU A 127 16.12 -5.38 -14.03
CA LEU A 127 16.12 -3.97 -14.40
C LEU A 127 16.76 -3.74 -15.76
N ASN A 128 16.20 -2.81 -16.53
CA ASN A 128 16.87 -2.15 -17.63
C ASN A 128 17.39 -0.80 -17.12
N VAL A 129 18.70 -0.61 -17.21
CA VAL A 129 19.36 0.63 -16.76
C VAL A 129 19.85 1.40 -17.97
N ASP A 130 19.25 2.55 -18.20
CA ASP A 130 19.71 3.52 -19.20
C ASP A 130 20.92 4.28 -18.66
N ILE A 131 21.94 4.40 -19.49
CA ILE A 131 23.23 4.97 -19.14
C ILE A 131 23.45 6.24 -19.94
N TYR A 132 23.86 7.29 -19.25
CA TYR A 132 24.15 8.59 -19.81
C TYR A 132 25.59 9.00 -19.45
N GLU A 133 26.21 9.78 -20.31
CA GLU A 133 27.49 10.45 -20.08
C GLU A 133 27.39 11.86 -20.66
N ASN A 134 27.63 12.89 -19.85
CA ASN A 134 27.46 14.29 -20.25
C ASN A 134 26.09 14.54 -20.90
N GLU A 135 25.03 14.05 -20.26
CA GLU A 135 23.63 14.10 -20.72
C GLU A 135 23.32 13.34 -22.02
N SER A 136 24.32 12.74 -22.66
CA SER A 136 24.14 11.95 -23.89
C SER A 136 23.87 10.48 -23.55
N TYR A 137 22.81 9.93 -24.12
CA TYR A 137 22.48 8.51 -23.98
C TYR A 137 23.57 7.63 -24.62
N LYS A 138 24.08 6.65 -23.86
CA LYS A 138 25.14 5.73 -24.28
C LYS A 138 24.65 4.31 -24.54
N GLY A 139 23.53 3.92 -23.95
CA GLY A 139 22.97 2.58 -24.10
C GLY A 139 22.18 2.13 -22.88
N THR A 140 21.64 0.92 -22.97
CA THR A 140 20.91 0.26 -21.89
C THR A 140 21.62 -1.04 -21.52
N ILE A 141 21.73 -1.32 -20.22
CA ILE A 141 22.19 -2.62 -19.72
C ILE A 141 21.05 -3.31 -18.97
N ALA A 142 20.89 -4.61 -19.21
CA ALA A 142 20.01 -5.45 -18.40
C ALA A 142 20.78 -5.93 -17.15
N LEU A 143 20.16 -5.81 -15.97
CA LEU A 143 20.66 -6.29 -14.69
C LEU A 143 19.65 -7.25 -14.07
N LYS A 144 20.06 -8.50 -13.87
CA LYS A 144 19.31 -9.47 -13.05
C LYS A 144 19.37 -9.08 -11.58
N LYS A 145 18.48 -9.67 -10.77
CA LYS A 145 18.48 -9.50 -9.31
C LYS A 145 19.87 -9.78 -8.73
N GLY A 146 20.42 -8.83 -7.99
CA GLY A 146 21.74 -8.93 -7.34
C GLY A 146 22.93 -8.83 -8.29
N GLU A 147 22.70 -8.62 -9.59
CA GLU A 147 23.78 -8.49 -10.58
C GLU A 147 24.47 -7.14 -10.43
N ILE A 148 25.80 -7.15 -10.59
CA ILE A 148 26.68 -5.99 -10.55
C ILE A 148 27.33 -5.87 -11.92
N LYS A 149 27.30 -4.66 -12.52
CA LYS A 149 28.06 -4.35 -13.73
C LYS A 149 28.84 -3.06 -13.58
N ASN A 150 30.07 -3.08 -14.11
CA ASN A 150 30.90 -1.88 -14.24
C ASN A 150 30.44 -1.06 -15.45
N ASN A 151 30.32 0.25 -15.28
CA ASN A 151 30.08 1.16 -16.38
C ASN A 151 30.71 2.54 -16.15
N SER A 152 31.05 3.23 -17.24
CA SER A 152 31.69 4.55 -17.24
C SER A 152 30.72 5.73 -17.32
N GLY A 153 29.41 5.51 -17.33
CA GLY A 153 28.41 6.59 -17.31
C GLY A 153 28.44 7.43 -16.03
N ASP A 154 27.98 8.68 -16.12
CA ASP A 154 27.84 9.60 -14.99
C ASP A 154 26.41 9.65 -14.43
N LYS A 155 25.43 9.16 -15.19
CA LYS A 155 24.02 9.10 -14.82
C LYS A 155 23.37 7.80 -15.27
N PHE A 156 22.55 7.25 -14.39
CA PHE A 156 21.89 5.95 -14.54
C PHE A 156 20.40 6.07 -14.21
N ALA A 157 19.53 5.50 -15.05
CA ALA A 157 18.09 5.45 -14.81
C ALA A 157 17.59 4.01 -14.95
N GLY A 158 17.16 3.41 -13.84
CA GLY A 158 16.63 2.05 -13.80
C GLY A 158 15.12 2.01 -14.04
N ARG A 159 14.66 1.05 -14.85
CA ARG A 159 13.26 0.70 -15.06
C ARG A 159 13.09 -0.80 -14.92
N GLU A 160 11.91 -1.27 -14.49
CA GLU A 160 11.58 -2.69 -14.50
C GLU A 160 11.70 -3.23 -15.92
N ASN A 161 12.26 -4.43 -16.04
CA ASN A 161 12.33 -5.15 -17.31
C ASN A 161 11.00 -5.88 -17.51
N GLU A 162 10.12 -5.34 -18.35
CA GLU A 162 8.88 -6.00 -18.82
C GLU A 162 9.17 -7.29 -19.62
#